data_AF-A0A497CDZ9-F1
#
_entry.id   AF-A0A497CDZ9-F1
#
_cell.length_a   1.000
_cell.length_b   1.000
_cell.length_c   1.000
_cell.angle_alpha   90.00
_cell.angle_beta   90.00
_cell.angle_gamma   90.00
#
_symmetry.space_group_name_H-M   'P 1'
#
loop_
_entity.id
_entity.type
_entity.pdbx_description
1 polymer ?
#
loop_
_entity_poly.entity_id
_entity_poly.type
_entity_poly.pdbx_seq_one_letter_code
_entity_poly.pdbx_strand_id
1 'polypeptide(L)'
;MTGIPLNTPQNVRKDFEIGDHVEVFCDHDWNEERIRDWLEGVVVKKSPKKVAVQFDRNVYLTDGWMVPDRVLWCQTNSADIRYPRQRSHRRPRQRLPRIQGEHSEEFENRGPFPENDL
;
A
#
# COMPACT_ATOMS: atom_id res chain seq x y z
N MET A 1 21.62 -2.76 -40.10
CA MET A 1 20.23 -2.47 -39.70
C MET A 1 19.63 -3.75 -39.13
N THR A 2 19.72 -3.96 -37.83
CA THR A 2 19.12 -5.13 -37.16
C THR A 2 17.95 -4.64 -36.32
N GLY A 3 16.76 -5.05 -36.72
CA GLY A 3 15.48 -4.63 -36.15
C GLY A 3 15.31 -5.05 -34.70
N ILE A 4 14.78 -4.13 -33.91
CA ILE A 4 14.44 -4.24 -32.50
C ILE A 4 13.39 -5.35 -32.31
N PRO A 5 13.53 -6.27 -31.34
CA PRO A 5 12.46 -7.20 -31.03
C PRO A 5 11.27 -6.44 -30.43
N LEU A 6 10.09 -6.58 -31.06
CA LEU A 6 8.81 -6.14 -30.49
C LEU A 6 8.60 -6.84 -29.15
N ASN A 7 8.73 -6.08 -28.07
CA ASN A 7 8.26 -6.46 -26.75
C ASN A 7 6.73 -6.56 -26.81
N THR A 8 6.22 -7.78 -26.98
CA THR A 8 4.79 -8.09 -26.81
C THR A 8 4.36 -7.51 -25.46
N PRO A 9 3.27 -6.71 -25.35
CA PRO A 9 2.75 -6.34 -24.05
C PRO A 9 2.26 -7.63 -23.40
N GLN A 10 3.13 -8.22 -22.59
CA GLN A 10 2.82 -9.33 -21.73
C GLN A 10 1.60 -8.87 -20.97
N ASN A 11 0.48 -9.55 -21.20
CA ASN A 11 -0.75 -9.33 -20.46
C ASN A 11 -0.40 -9.57 -19.00
N VAL A 12 -0.02 -8.49 -18.31
CA VAL A 12 0.47 -8.52 -16.95
C VAL A 12 -0.73 -8.96 -16.14
N ARG A 13 -0.82 -10.27 -15.91
CA ARG A 13 -1.58 -10.82 -14.80
C ARG A 13 -0.96 -10.16 -13.59
N LYS A 14 -1.55 -9.04 -13.16
CA LYS A 14 -1.04 -8.24 -12.06
C LYS A 14 -1.09 -9.13 -10.84
N ASP A 15 0.05 -9.72 -10.49
CA ASP A 15 0.23 -10.40 -9.22
C ASP A 15 -0.08 -9.39 -8.11
N PHE A 16 -0.95 -9.76 -7.19
CA PHE A 16 -1.29 -8.91 -6.06
C PHE A 16 -0.06 -8.71 -5.16
N GLU A 17 0.25 -7.47 -4.82
CA GLU A 17 1.32 -7.13 -3.91
C GLU A 17 0.80 -6.88 -2.48
N ILE A 18 1.68 -7.04 -1.49
CA ILE A 18 1.33 -6.75 -0.09
C ILE A 18 1.14 -5.23 0.04
N GLY A 19 0.02 -4.82 0.62
CA GLY A 19 -0.40 -3.42 0.70
C GLY A 19 -1.33 -2.97 -0.43
N ASP A 20 -1.59 -3.82 -1.43
CA ASP A 20 -2.59 -3.50 -2.46
C ASP A 20 -4.01 -3.58 -1.90
N HIS A 21 -4.85 -2.64 -2.36
CA HIS A 21 -6.29 -2.69 -2.17
C HIS A 21 -6.89 -3.63 -3.19
N VAL A 22 -7.77 -4.53 -2.73
CA VAL A 22 -8.45 -5.54 -3.55
C VAL A 22 -9.91 -5.62 -3.11
N GLU A 23 -10.79 -5.98 -4.04
CA GLU A 23 -12.19 -6.29 -3.74
C GLU A 23 -12.39 -7.80 -3.81
N VAL A 24 -13.00 -8.38 -2.77
CA VAL A 24 -13.28 -9.81 -2.67
C VAL A 24 -14.78 -10.02 -2.56
N PHE A 25 -15.32 -10.97 -3.32
CA PHE A 25 -16.72 -11.36 -3.25
C PHE A 25 -16.94 -12.33 -2.08
N CYS A 26 -17.43 -11.81 -0.95
CA CYS A 26 -17.63 -12.59 0.27
C CYS A 26 -18.87 -12.15 1.07
N ASP A 27 -19.34 -13.05 1.93
CA ASP A 27 -20.37 -12.76 2.92
C ASP A 27 -19.81 -11.83 4.00
N HIS A 28 -20.45 -10.69 4.22
CA HIS A 28 -20.06 -9.71 5.23
C HIS A 28 -21.27 -8.98 5.83
N ASP A 29 -21.03 -8.32 6.95
CA ASP A 29 -22.04 -7.46 7.58
C ASP A 29 -22.08 -6.09 6.91
N TRP A 30 -23.24 -5.72 6.38
CA TRP A 30 -23.52 -4.41 5.83
C TRP A 30 -24.79 -3.85 6.46
N ASN A 31 -24.66 -2.75 7.22
CA ASN A 31 -25.77 -2.14 7.96
C ASN A 31 -26.54 -3.15 8.84
N GLU A 32 -25.80 -4.01 9.57
CA GLU A 32 -26.38 -5.02 10.48
C GLU A 32 -27.15 -6.15 9.76
N GLU A 33 -27.06 -6.19 8.42
CA GLU A 33 -27.56 -7.29 7.59
C GLU A 33 -26.39 -8.06 6.96
N ARG A 34 -26.46 -9.39 7.02
CA ARG A 34 -25.49 -10.25 6.34
C ARG A 34 -25.80 -10.27 4.84
N ILE A 35 -24.92 -9.68 4.05
CA ILE A 35 -25.02 -9.65 2.58
C ILE A 35 -23.83 -10.36 1.95
N ARG A 36 -23.98 -10.82 0.70
CA ARG A 36 -22.89 -11.37 -0.11
C ARG A 36 -22.62 -10.45 -1.28
N ASP A 37 -21.58 -9.62 -1.13
CA ASP A 37 -21.20 -8.64 -2.15
C ASP A 37 -19.67 -8.45 -2.16
N TRP A 38 -19.19 -7.54 -3.00
CA TRP A 38 -17.79 -7.14 -3.08
C TRP A 38 -17.41 -6.29 -1.87
N LEU A 39 -16.47 -6.81 -1.08
CA LEU A 39 -15.90 -6.09 0.05
C LEU A 39 -14.47 -5.66 -0.27
N GLU A 40 -14.17 -4.40 -0.04
CA GLU A 40 -12.81 -3.87 -0.15
C GLU A 40 -11.96 -4.33 1.04
N GLY A 41 -10.74 -4.79 0.76
CA GLY A 41 -9.75 -5.17 1.75
C GLY A 41 -8.33 -4.91 1.27
N VAL A 42 -7.37 -5.12 2.17
CA VAL A 42 -5.95 -4.89 1.91
C VAL A 42 -5.20 -6.21 1.97
N VAL A 43 -4.32 -6.45 1.00
CA VAL A 43 -3.48 -7.66 0.98
C VAL A 43 -2.43 -7.56 2.09
N VAL A 44 -2.53 -8.43 3.08
CA VAL A 44 -1.59 -8.49 4.21
C VAL A 44 -0.54 -9.58 4.05
N LYS A 45 -0.87 -10.66 3.33
CA LYS A 45 0.09 -11.75 3.06
C LYS A 45 -0.07 -12.28 1.64
N LYS A 46 1.07 -12.60 1.03
CA LYS A 46 1.18 -13.22 -0.29
C LYS A 46 1.73 -14.64 -0.14
N SER A 47 1.10 -15.58 -0.84
CA SER A 47 1.56 -16.95 -1.02
C SER A 47 1.53 -17.29 -2.52
N PRO A 48 2.30 -18.28 -3.01
CA PRO A 48 2.36 -18.60 -4.45
C PRO A 48 1.02 -18.97 -5.10
N LYS A 49 0.02 -19.40 -4.31
CA LYS A 49 -1.30 -19.83 -4.81
C LYS A 49 -2.48 -19.04 -4.23
N LYS A 50 -2.26 -18.30 -3.15
CA LYS A 50 -3.31 -17.63 -2.38
C LYS A 50 -2.79 -16.31 -1.81
N VAL A 51 -3.70 -15.39 -1.53
CA VAL A 51 -3.43 -14.13 -0.84
C VAL A 51 -4.34 -14.03 0.37
N ALA A 52 -3.80 -13.51 1.46
CA ALA A 52 -4.58 -13.17 2.64
C ALA A 52 -4.95 -11.70 2.56
N VAL A 53 -6.25 -11.44 2.51
CA VAL A 53 -6.83 -10.10 2.47
C VAL A 53 -7.43 -9.80 3.82
N GLN A 54 -7.06 -8.68 4.42
CA GLN A 54 -7.65 -8.18 5.65
C GLN A 54 -8.77 -7.19 5.34
N PHE A 55 -9.90 -7.34 6.03
CA PHE A 55 -11.08 -6.51 5.90
C PHE A 55 -11.30 -5.66 7.16
N ASP A 56 -11.90 -4.49 6.98
CA ASP A 56 -12.32 -3.62 8.09
C ASP A 56 -13.58 -4.15 8.79
N ARG A 57 -14.48 -4.79 8.00
CA ARG A 57 -15.78 -5.31 8.43
C ARG A 57 -15.72 -6.78 8.84
N ASN A 58 -16.74 -7.21 9.57
CA ASN A 58 -16.91 -8.62 9.92
C ASN A 58 -17.26 -9.42 8.66
N VAL A 59 -16.47 -10.44 8.39
CA VAL A 59 -16.66 -11.36 7.24
C VAL A 59 -17.03 -12.74 7.74
N TYR A 60 -17.79 -13.45 6.92
CA TYR A 60 -18.31 -14.77 7.22
C TYR A 60 -17.87 -15.75 6.13
N LEU A 61 -17.58 -16.99 6.54
CA LEU A 61 -17.37 -18.09 5.61
C LEU A 61 -18.71 -18.58 5.06
N THR A 62 -18.67 -19.31 3.96
CA THR A 62 -19.86 -19.95 3.36
C THR A 62 -20.58 -20.89 4.30
N ASP A 63 -19.87 -21.43 5.30
CA ASP A 63 -20.42 -22.30 6.35
C ASP A 63 -21.09 -21.51 7.49
N GLY A 64 -21.13 -20.17 7.41
CA GLY A 64 -21.77 -19.29 8.40
C GLY A 64 -20.86 -18.87 9.56
N TRP A 65 -19.60 -19.31 9.58
CA TRP A 65 -18.64 -18.91 10.60
C TRP A 65 -18.14 -17.50 10.38
N MET A 66 -18.24 -16.66 11.42
CA MET A 66 -17.58 -15.37 11.45
C MET A 66 -16.07 -15.56 11.59
N VAL A 67 -15.29 -14.87 10.76
CA VAL A 67 -13.83 -14.91 10.83
C VAL A 67 -13.35 -13.89 11.87
N PRO A 68 -12.78 -14.31 13.02
CA PRO A 68 -12.41 -13.39 14.10
C PRO A 68 -11.28 -12.43 13.70
N ASP A 69 -10.36 -12.88 12.86
CA ASP A 69 -9.25 -12.06 12.36
C ASP A 69 -9.64 -11.13 11.22
N ARG A 70 -10.87 -11.25 10.69
CA ARG A 70 -11.31 -10.54 9.48
C ARG A 70 -10.34 -10.68 8.30
N VAL A 71 -9.64 -11.83 8.23
CA VAL A 71 -8.66 -12.14 7.19
C VAL A 71 -9.12 -13.35 6.40
N LEU A 72 -9.33 -13.18 5.09
CA LEU A 72 -9.77 -14.25 4.21
C LEU A 72 -8.66 -14.62 3.22
N TRP A 73 -8.45 -15.92 3.05
CA TRP A 73 -7.50 -16.47 2.09
C TRP A 73 -8.18 -16.73 0.75
N CYS A 74 -7.94 -15.85 -0.21
CA CYS A 74 -8.46 -15.97 -1.57
C CYS A 74 -7.42 -16.57 -2.51
N GLN A 75 -7.84 -17.34 -3.50
CA GLN A 75 -6.95 -17.76 -4.58
C GLN A 75 -6.73 -16.61 -5.55
N THR A 76 -5.49 -16.35 -5.93
CA THR A 76 -5.12 -15.25 -6.85
C THR A 76 -5.72 -15.40 -8.25
N ASN A 77 -6.14 -16.61 -8.62
CA ASN A 77 -6.76 -16.92 -9.89
C ASN A 77 -8.30 -17.12 -9.80
N SER A 78 -8.91 -16.87 -8.63
CA SER A 78 -10.37 -16.97 -8.52
C SER A 78 -11.04 -15.75 -9.13
N ALA A 79 -12.22 -15.93 -9.70
CA ALA A 79 -13.07 -14.83 -10.15
C ALA A 79 -13.63 -14.00 -8.98
N ASP A 80 -13.49 -14.49 -7.75
CA ASP A 80 -13.97 -13.84 -6.53
C ASP A 80 -13.04 -12.75 -5.98
N ILE A 81 -11.89 -12.49 -6.62
CA ILE A 81 -10.98 -11.40 -6.26
C ILE A 81 -10.68 -10.54 -7.47
N ARG A 82 -10.78 -9.22 -7.30
CA ARG A 82 -10.45 -8.25 -8.36
C ARG A 82 -9.72 -7.04 -7.79
N TYR A 83 -8.95 -6.37 -8.65
CA TYR A 83 -8.47 -5.03 -8.31
C TYR A 83 -9.66 -4.08 -8.22
N PRO A 84 -9.68 -3.15 -7.26
CA PRO A 84 -10.69 -2.12 -7.18
C PRO A 84 -10.69 -1.40 -8.52
N ARG A 85 -11.89 -1.28 -9.09
CA ARG A 85 -12.09 -0.60 -10.36
C ARG A 85 -11.58 0.83 -10.16
N GLN A 86 -10.37 1.14 -10.67
CA GLN A 86 -9.64 2.37 -10.36
C GLN A 86 -10.55 3.59 -10.50
N ARG A 87 -11.14 4.07 -9.40
CA ARG A 87 -11.29 5.50 -9.23
C ARG A 87 -9.89 5.98 -8.96
N SER A 88 -9.37 6.77 -9.89
CA SER A 88 -8.03 7.38 -9.87
C SER A 88 -7.76 8.06 -8.52
N HIS A 89 -7.38 7.27 -7.50
CA HIS A 89 -6.94 7.76 -6.22
C HIS A 89 -5.51 8.25 -6.44
N ARG A 90 -5.46 9.55 -6.75
CA ARG A 90 -4.25 10.37 -6.74
C ARG A 90 -3.40 9.92 -5.57
N ARG A 91 -2.22 9.36 -5.85
CA ARG A 91 -1.20 9.12 -4.84
C ARG A 91 -1.02 10.42 -4.06
N PRO A 92 -1.24 10.47 -2.73
CA PRO A 92 -0.74 11.60 -1.98
C PRO A 92 0.78 11.54 -2.12
N ARG A 93 1.35 12.56 -2.78
CA ARG A 93 2.80 12.79 -2.85
C ARG A 93 3.36 12.67 -1.43
N GLN A 94 3.99 11.56 -1.09
CA GLN A 94 4.79 11.49 0.12
C GLN A 94 5.91 12.50 -0.04
N ARG A 95 5.81 13.57 0.76
CA ARG A 95 6.78 14.65 0.85
C ARG A 95 8.00 14.05 1.56
N LEU A 96 9.09 13.86 0.81
CA LEU A 96 10.38 13.44 1.35
C LEU A 96 10.80 14.38 2.51
N PRO A 97 11.34 13.86 3.62
CA PRO A 97 11.86 14.71 4.69
C PRO A 97 13.09 15.47 4.17
N ARG A 98 13.03 16.80 4.27
CA ARG A 98 14.13 17.71 3.91
C ARG A 98 15.20 17.64 4.99
N ILE A 99 16.26 16.89 4.71
CA ILE A 99 17.49 16.90 5.48
C ILE A 99 18.11 18.31 5.33
N GLN A 100 18.20 19.06 6.43
CA GLN A 100 19.10 20.21 6.60
C GLN A 100 19.97 19.80 7.79
N GLY A 101 21.28 19.58 7.65
CA GLY A 101 22.23 20.51 7.06
C GLY A 101 22.96 21.14 8.24
N GLU A 102 24.17 20.66 8.48
CA GLU A 102 25.03 20.92 9.63
C GLU A 102 25.33 22.42 9.79
N HIS A 103 25.18 22.95 11.01
CA HIS A 103 25.61 24.31 11.37
C HIS A 103 26.95 24.20 12.09
N SER A 104 28.04 24.20 11.32
CA SER A 104 29.38 24.54 11.81
C SER A 104 29.58 26.03 11.60
N GLU A 105 29.25 26.84 12.60
CA GLU A 105 29.61 28.25 12.64
C GLU A 105 31.01 28.40 13.23
N GLU A 106 31.95 28.49 12.29
CA GLU A 106 33.26 29.12 12.40
C GLU A 106 33.05 30.60 12.77
N PHE A 107 33.36 30.99 14.01
CA PHE A 107 33.52 32.40 14.40
C PHE A 107 35.00 32.70 14.53
N GLU A 108 35.64 32.90 13.39
CA GLU A 108 36.89 33.64 13.31
C GLU A 108 36.60 35.14 13.14
N ASN A 109 37.51 35.97 13.64
CA ASN A 109 37.63 37.42 13.42
C ASN A 109 36.70 38.37 14.19
N ARG A 110 37.15 38.75 15.39
CA ARG A 110 37.14 40.16 15.79
C ARG A 110 38.58 40.61 16.05
N GLY A 111 38.97 41.65 15.31
CA GLY A 111 40.32 42.16 15.14
C GLY A 111 40.92 42.92 16.34
N PRO A 112 42.00 43.71 16.10
CA PRO A 112 43.01 44.06 17.11
C PRO A 112 42.78 45.41 17.83
N PHE A 113 43.26 45.47 19.09
CA PHE A 113 43.77 46.59 19.93
C PHE A 113 42.94 47.90 20.09
N PRO A 114 42.99 48.57 21.25
CA PRO A 114 44.14 49.44 21.59
C PRO A 114 44.66 49.33 23.04
N GLU A 115 45.94 49.68 23.16
CA GLU A 115 46.62 50.12 24.38
C GLU A 115 45.86 51.25 25.10
N ASN A 116 45.91 51.26 26.44
CA ASN A 116 46.17 52.48 27.21
C ASN A 116 46.55 52.14 28.67
N ASP A 117 47.63 52.79 29.09
CA ASP A 117 48.28 52.89 30.40
C ASP A 117 47.40 52.88 31.65
N LEU A 118 47.87 52.17 32.70
CA LEU A 118 48.15 52.70 34.04
C LEU A 118 48.89 51.67 34.93
#